data_AF-A0A8H7GBB0-F1
#
_entry.id   AF-A0A8H7GBB0-F1
#
_cell.length_a   1.000
_cell.length_b   1.000
_cell.length_c   1.000
_cell.angle_alpha   90.00
_cell.angle_beta   90.00
_cell.angle_gamma   90.00
#
_symmetry.space_group_name_H-M   'P 1'
#
loop_
_entity.id
_entity.type
_entity.pdbx_description
1 polymer ?
#
loop_
_entity_poly.entity_id
_entity_poly.type
_entity_poly.pdbx_seq_one_letter_code
_entity_poly.pdbx_strand_id
1 'polypeptide(L)'
;MLDWLRFISVPLTGAEAGKQRQSAREPGDGGGKEEGAALGPAPFRPQHAAQRARCLPAATMNFFKTKPRAPPDLVRGLRDAIPRLEAGAPGGETRRKVRPMPRVCARDADDAGDRGRDQEPAADQGHPLRRRRCVACPSPAPALTECGWADPLPELVAQLATETYNTDLLFHLVTHIAQFEFEARKDVVQIFNNLLRRQIGTRHPTVEYIAGKHDVVFAALAGYENEEVALNTGMILKEMLKTEQLAKILLYSDKFYNFPNYIETTTFGISCDAFANLKETLTRHKPMVAEYLDKNYDRFFASFTTLILSGNYVTKRQSLKLLGEILLDRANFSVMTRYIASEANLKMMMNLLRDKSKNIQFEAFHVFKVFVANPKKPPQIEAILRRNRDKLLTFLKDFHNDKEDEQFSDEKQFLIVQIQGL
;
A
#
# COMPACT_ATOMS: atom_id res chain seq x y z
N MET A 1 12.43 30.38 -15.46
CA MET A 1 12.07 28.97 -15.74
C MET A 1 11.89 28.17 -14.45
N LEU A 2 12.68 28.42 -13.39
CA LEU A 2 12.51 27.78 -12.08
C LEU A 2 11.31 28.28 -11.25
N ASP A 3 10.86 29.53 -11.43
CA ASP A 3 9.65 30.05 -10.73
C ASP A 3 8.33 29.52 -11.31
N TRP A 4 8.33 29.04 -12.55
CA TRP A 4 7.16 28.43 -13.19
C TRP A 4 6.82 27.05 -12.59
N LEU A 5 7.84 26.24 -12.26
CA LEU A 5 7.65 24.96 -11.58
C LEU A 5 7.16 25.14 -10.13
N ARG A 6 7.48 26.26 -9.47
CA ARG A 6 7.06 26.55 -8.09
C ARG A 6 5.55 26.79 -7.98
N PHE A 7 4.93 27.42 -8.97
CA PHE A 7 3.47 27.64 -9.01
C PHE A 7 2.69 26.34 -9.29
N ILE A 8 3.31 25.42 -10.05
CA ILE A 8 2.74 24.12 -10.45
C ILE A 8 2.90 23.05 -9.35
N SER A 9 3.91 23.19 -8.48
CA SER A 9 4.29 22.20 -7.46
C SER A 9 3.61 22.35 -6.09
N VAL A 10 2.55 23.15 -5.95
CA VAL A 10 1.83 23.22 -4.66
C VAL A 10 1.10 21.90 -4.42
N PRO A 11 1.44 21.11 -3.38
CA PRO A 11 0.87 19.78 -3.18
C PRO A 11 -0.60 19.86 -2.76
N LEU A 12 -1.42 18.96 -3.31
CA LEU A 12 -2.73 18.58 -2.77
C LEU A 12 -2.57 17.83 -1.44
N THR A 13 -2.16 18.51 -0.36
CA THR A 13 -2.27 18.02 1.02
C THR A 13 -2.43 19.20 1.97
N GLY A 14 -3.66 19.44 2.45
CA GLY A 14 -3.90 20.24 3.64
C GLY A 14 -4.10 19.33 4.85
N ALA A 15 -3.22 19.46 5.86
CA ALA A 15 -3.54 19.43 7.30
C ALA A 15 -2.27 19.66 8.15
N GLU A 16 -2.14 20.90 8.62
CA GLU A 16 -1.60 21.40 9.89
C GLU A 16 -0.29 20.86 10.50
N ALA A 17 0.68 21.77 10.67
CA ALA A 17 1.60 21.79 11.81
C ALA A 17 1.62 23.21 12.40
N GLY A 18 1.03 23.35 13.59
CA GLY A 18 0.98 24.59 14.34
C GLY A 18 2.36 25.06 14.80
N LYS A 19 2.59 26.36 14.66
CA LYS A 19 3.68 27.11 15.29
C LYS A 19 3.53 27.03 16.81
N GLN A 20 4.51 26.44 17.51
CA GLN A 20 4.81 26.81 18.89
C GLN A 20 6.08 27.64 18.92
N ARG A 21 5.92 28.87 19.42
CA ARG A 21 6.99 29.84 19.69
C ARG A 21 7.90 29.28 20.78
N GLN A 22 9.19 29.20 20.49
CA GLN A 22 10.25 29.08 21.50
C GLN A 22 10.49 30.46 22.12
N SER A 23 10.42 30.52 23.45
CA SER A 23 10.94 31.61 24.27
C SER A 23 12.29 31.18 24.82
N ALA A 24 13.33 31.92 24.47
CA ALA A 24 14.68 31.79 25.01
C ALA A 24 14.74 32.24 26.48
N ARG A 25 15.61 31.58 27.27
CA ARG A 25 16.42 32.16 28.36
C ARG A 25 17.45 31.12 28.85
N GLU A 26 18.73 31.46 28.73
CA GLU A 26 19.87 30.82 29.42
C GLU A 26 20.07 31.45 30.83
N PRO A 27 21.21 31.26 31.55
CA PRO A 27 21.42 30.20 32.55
C PRO A 27 21.85 30.74 33.94
N GLY A 28 22.00 29.86 34.93
CA GLY A 28 22.68 30.10 36.22
C GLY A 28 22.73 28.78 37.00
N ASP A 29 23.90 28.16 37.16
CA ASP A 29 24.93 28.35 38.20
C ASP A 29 24.54 27.80 39.59
N GLY A 30 25.46 27.07 40.23
CA GLY A 30 25.41 26.76 41.67
C GLY A 30 25.45 25.28 42.11
N GLY A 31 26.66 24.73 42.27
CA GLY A 31 27.19 24.15 43.52
C GLY A 31 26.48 23.01 44.28
N GLY A 32 27.22 21.89 44.47
CA GLY A 32 27.71 21.48 45.81
C GLY A 32 27.05 20.30 46.56
N LYS A 33 27.89 19.29 46.91
CA LYS A 33 27.95 18.48 48.17
C LYS A 33 26.74 17.57 48.50
N GLU A 34 26.78 16.46 49.24
CA GLU A 34 27.69 15.64 50.09
C GLU A 34 26.93 14.29 50.28
N GLU A 35 27.56 13.11 50.15
CA GLU A 35 27.99 12.15 51.21
C GLU A 35 26.97 11.60 52.25
N GLY A 36 27.07 10.28 52.51
CA GLY A 36 26.64 9.56 53.73
C GLY A 36 25.45 8.59 53.55
N ALA A 37 25.56 7.26 53.41
CA ALA A 37 26.08 6.18 54.28
C ALA A 37 25.08 5.63 55.35
N ALA A 38 25.15 4.30 55.58
CA ALA A 38 24.62 3.43 56.66
C ALA A 38 23.37 2.57 56.31
N LEU A 39 23.50 1.23 56.10
CA LEU A 39 23.62 0.08 57.03
C LEU A 39 22.27 -0.55 57.43
N GLY A 40 22.12 -1.87 57.22
CA GLY A 40 20.98 -2.72 57.62
C GLY A 40 20.89 -2.99 59.13
N PRO A 41 20.09 -3.96 59.67
CA PRO A 41 19.88 -5.34 59.17
C PRO A 41 18.44 -5.93 59.31
N ALA A 42 18.26 -7.21 58.91
CA ALA A 42 17.06 -8.09 59.02
C ALA A 42 16.90 -8.69 60.45
N PRO A 43 16.11 -9.76 60.76
CA PRO A 43 15.04 -10.52 60.07
C PRO A 43 13.80 -10.86 60.97
N PHE A 44 12.72 -11.44 60.45
CA PHE A 44 11.76 -12.24 61.26
C PHE A 44 10.95 -13.27 60.44
N ARG A 45 10.93 -14.51 60.93
CA ARG A 45 10.04 -15.67 60.60
C ARG A 45 9.79 -16.39 61.93
N PRO A 46 8.63 -17.02 62.24
CA PRO A 46 8.38 -18.43 61.86
C PRO A 46 6.87 -18.83 61.69
N GLN A 47 6.55 -19.78 60.80
CA GLN A 47 6.07 -21.18 61.00
C GLN A 47 4.55 -21.42 61.23
N HIS A 48 3.95 -22.30 60.40
CA HIS A 48 3.29 -23.54 60.85
C HIS A 48 3.06 -24.53 59.67
N ALA A 49 3.36 -25.81 59.91
CA ALA A 49 3.04 -27.00 59.11
C ALA A 49 1.65 -27.57 59.55
N ALA A 50 0.94 -28.52 58.93
CA ALA A 50 1.25 -29.63 58.02
C ALA A 50 -0.08 -30.20 57.45
N GLN A 51 -0.07 -30.88 56.29
CA GLN A 51 -0.56 -32.27 56.12
C GLN A 51 -0.52 -32.74 54.64
N ARG A 52 -0.01 -33.96 54.46
CA ARG A 52 0.16 -34.70 53.20
C ARG A 52 -1.04 -35.64 52.96
N ALA A 53 -1.45 -35.83 51.70
CA ALA A 53 -1.99 -37.12 51.25
C ALA A 53 -1.83 -37.37 49.73
N ARG A 54 -0.86 -38.24 49.41
CA ARG A 54 -0.81 -39.29 48.37
C ARG A 54 -1.12 -38.95 46.90
N CYS A 55 -0.06 -38.97 46.07
CA CYS A 55 -0.13 -39.34 44.65
C CYS A 55 0.45 -40.76 44.49
N LEU A 56 -0.27 -41.65 43.81
CA LEU A 56 0.22 -42.91 43.23
C LEU A 56 0.03 -42.85 41.70
N PRO A 57 0.81 -43.60 40.91
CA PRO A 57 1.22 -43.22 39.57
C PRO A 57 0.27 -43.75 38.49
N ALA A 58 -0.02 -42.94 37.48
CA ALA A 58 -0.69 -43.38 36.26
C ALA A 58 0.23 -43.21 35.06
N ALA A 59 0.73 -44.35 34.61
CA ALA A 59 1.06 -44.72 33.24
C ALA A 59 1.83 -43.72 32.36
N THR A 60 3.11 -44.06 32.17
CA THR A 60 3.90 -43.79 30.97
C THR A 60 3.09 -44.10 29.71
N MET A 61 2.73 -43.08 28.93
CA MET A 61 2.33 -43.21 27.52
C MET A 61 3.19 -42.27 26.70
N ASN A 62 4.27 -42.84 26.13
CA ASN A 62 5.10 -42.20 25.12
C ASN A 62 4.24 -41.88 23.88
N PHE A 63 4.02 -40.60 23.57
CA PHE A 63 3.54 -40.17 22.26
C PHE A 63 4.35 -38.97 21.77
N PHE A 64 5.18 -39.24 20.75
CA PHE A 64 5.91 -38.35 19.83
C PHE A 64 6.48 -37.02 20.37
N LYS A 65 7.74 -37.08 20.82
CA LYS A 65 8.68 -35.96 20.72
C LYS A 65 9.03 -35.75 19.23
N THR A 66 8.33 -34.88 18.52
CA THR A 66 8.87 -34.34 17.26
C THR A 66 10.10 -33.49 17.61
N LYS A 67 11.30 -33.95 17.23
CA LYS A 67 12.52 -33.13 17.31
C LYS A 67 12.26 -31.77 16.65
N PRO A 68 12.71 -30.64 17.23
CA PRO A 68 12.69 -29.37 16.53
C PRO A 68 13.47 -29.55 15.23
N ARG A 69 12.79 -29.43 14.08
CA ARG A 69 13.42 -29.53 12.76
C ARG A 69 14.29 -28.29 12.55
N ALA A 70 15.47 -28.47 11.95
CA ALA A 70 16.32 -27.34 11.61
C ALA A 70 15.59 -26.46 10.58
N PRO A 71 15.81 -25.13 10.56
CA PRO A 71 15.18 -24.23 9.59
C PRO A 71 15.32 -24.69 8.12
N PRO A 72 16.47 -25.23 7.67
CA PRO A 72 16.59 -25.76 6.31
C PRO A 72 15.68 -26.95 6.02
N ASP A 73 15.50 -27.87 6.98
CA ASP A 73 14.63 -29.05 6.82
C ASP A 73 13.15 -28.64 6.73
N LEU A 74 12.78 -27.56 7.40
CA LEU A 74 11.43 -26.98 7.30
C LEU A 74 11.17 -26.41 5.91
N VAL A 75 12.13 -25.66 5.36
CA VAL A 75 12.04 -25.09 4.01
C VAL A 75 11.94 -26.17 2.95
N ARG A 76 12.83 -27.18 2.99
CA ARG A 76 12.77 -28.32 2.05
C ARG A 76 11.47 -29.11 2.19
N GLY A 77 11.07 -29.39 3.43
CA GLY A 77 9.81 -30.09 3.70
C GLY A 77 8.59 -29.34 3.17
N LEU A 78 8.56 -28.00 3.27
CA LEU A 78 7.50 -27.17 2.72
C LEU A 78 7.55 -27.16 1.18
N ARG A 79 8.72 -26.94 0.60
CA ARG A 79 8.92 -26.95 -0.86
C ARG A 79 8.47 -28.27 -1.49
N ASP A 80 8.79 -29.40 -0.88
CA ASP A 80 8.41 -30.73 -1.41
C ASP A 80 6.93 -31.05 -1.17
N ALA A 81 6.28 -30.41 -0.20
CA ALA A 81 4.86 -30.58 0.07
C ALA A 81 3.97 -29.76 -0.88
N ILE A 82 4.42 -28.59 -1.33
CA ILE A 82 3.61 -27.68 -2.16
C ILE A 82 3.13 -28.33 -3.47
N PRO A 83 4.00 -28.96 -4.30
CA PRO A 83 3.54 -29.62 -5.53
C PRO A 83 2.59 -30.79 -5.27
N ARG A 84 2.69 -31.44 -4.10
CA ARG A 84 1.81 -32.57 -3.74
C ARG A 84 0.38 -32.13 -3.41
N LEU A 85 0.15 -30.83 -3.19
CA LEU A 85 -1.19 -30.28 -3.05
C LEU A 85 -1.98 -30.33 -4.37
N GLU A 86 -1.30 -30.39 -5.53
CA GLU A 86 -1.94 -30.45 -6.85
C GLU A 86 -2.44 -31.86 -7.22
N ALA A 87 -1.82 -32.92 -6.69
CA ALA A 87 -2.09 -34.30 -7.10
C ALA A 87 -3.41 -34.91 -6.53
N GLY A 88 -4.21 -34.13 -5.80
CA GLY A 88 -5.53 -34.54 -5.31
C GLY A 88 -6.62 -34.22 -6.32
N ALA A 89 -7.07 -35.21 -7.10
CA ALA A 89 -8.23 -35.10 -7.99
C ALA A 89 -9.51 -34.63 -7.24
N PRO A 90 -10.44 -33.91 -7.91
CA PRO A 90 -11.67 -33.46 -7.27
C PRO A 90 -12.60 -34.67 -7.05
N GLY A 91 -12.71 -35.12 -5.79
CA GLY A 91 -13.65 -36.18 -5.39
C GLY A 91 -13.10 -37.28 -4.48
N GLY A 92 -11.81 -37.29 -4.15
CA GLY A 92 -11.24 -38.23 -3.19
C GLY A 92 -11.20 -37.66 -1.77
N GLU A 93 -11.71 -38.40 -0.79
CA GLU A 93 -11.77 -38.09 0.66
C GLU A 93 -10.41 -37.93 1.37
N THR A 94 -9.35 -37.57 0.64
CA THR A 94 -7.98 -37.41 1.14
C THR A 94 -7.38 -36.06 0.76
N ARG A 95 -8.16 -34.97 0.87
CA ARG A 95 -7.56 -33.62 1.03
C ARG A 95 -6.95 -33.54 2.43
N ARG A 96 -5.74 -34.08 2.63
CA ARG A 96 -4.93 -33.79 3.83
C ARG A 96 -4.52 -32.32 3.75
N LYS A 97 -5.41 -31.46 4.24
CA LYS A 97 -5.12 -30.06 4.58
C LYS A 97 -3.88 -30.06 5.47
N VAL A 98 -2.81 -29.45 4.98
CA VAL A 98 -1.59 -29.24 5.77
C VAL A 98 -1.99 -28.32 6.93
N ARG A 99 -1.94 -28.85 8.15
CA ARG A 99 -2.15 -28.05 9.36
C ARG A 99 -1.10 -26.93 9.41
N PRO A 100 -1.46 -25.74 9.91
CA PRO A 100 -0.46 -24.73 10.21
C PRO A 100 0.55 -25.30 11.22
N MET A 101 1.76 -24.72 11.21
CA MET A 101 2.70 -24.84 12.32
C MET A 101 1.96 -24.79 13.67
N PRO A 102 2.35 -25.59 14.68
CA PRO A 102 1.62 -25.65 15.93
C PRO A 102 1.57 -24.25 16.58
N ARG A 103 0.38 -23.64 16.62
CA ARG A 103 0.10 -22.52 17.51
C ARG A 103 -0.17 -23.05 18.91
N VAL A 104 0.39 -22.38 19.90
CA VAL A 104 0.05 -22.52 21.33
C VAL A 104 -1.44 -22.24 21.49
N CYS A 105 -2.13 -23.13 22.20
CA CYS A 105 -3.58 -23.13 22.37
C CYS A 105 -4.10 -21.82 22.97
N ALA A 106 -5.18 -21.29 22.40
CA ALA A 106 -6.20 -20.59 23.16
C ALA A 106 -7.46 -21.45 23.07
N ARG A 107 -7.92 -21.93 24.22
CA ARG A 107 -9.16 -22.71 24.34
C ARG A 107 -10.35 -21.76 24.22
N ASP A 108 -11.35 -22.20 23.47
CA ASP A 108 -12.73 -21.79 23.62
C ASP A 108 -13.21 -22.07 25.04
N ALA A 109 -13.93 -21.12 25.62
CA ALA A 109 -14.76 -21.32 26.80
C ALA A 109 -16.19 -20.99 26.41
N ASP A 110 -16.97 -22.04 26.20
CA ASP A 110 -18.43 -21.99 26.20
C ASP A 110 -18.97 -22.10 27.64
N ASP A 111 -20.07 -21.37 27.83
CA ASP A 111 -21.31 -21.74 28.54
C ASP A 111 -21.62 -21.23 29.96
N ALA A 112 -22.92 -20.85 30.06
CA ALA A 112 -23.84 -20.59 31.17
C ALA A 112 -24.44 -19.17 31.05
N GLY A 113 -25.67 -18.92 30.55
CA GLY A 113 -26.93 -19.65 30.67
C GLY A 113 -27.90 -18.80 31.53
N ASP A 114 -29.02 -18.31 30.99
CA ASP A 114 -30.39 -18.59 31.48
C ASP A 114 -31.51 -17.67 30.91
N ARG A 115 -32.58 -18.33 30.45
CA ARG A 115 -34.02 -17.99 30.34
C ARG A 115 -34.55 -16.58 29.94
N GLY A 116 -35.22 -16.52 28.77
CA GLY A 116 -36.70 -16.53 28.71
C GLY A 116 -37.49 -15.24 28.37
N ARG A 117 -38.24 -15.34 27.25
CA ARG A 117 -39.58 -14.78 26.92
C ARG A 117 -39.79 -13.34 26.36
N ASP A 118 -40.44 -13.37 25.18
CA ASP A 118 -41.65 -12.63 24.73
C ASP A 118 -41.61 -11.15 24.30
N GLN A 119 -42.12 -10.96 23.07
CA GLN A 119 -42.96 -9.87 22.53
C GLN A 119 -42.35 -8.49 22.17
N GLU A 120 -42.43 -8.18 20.86
CA GLU A 120 -42.67 -6.83 20.29
C GLU A 120 -44.08 -6.30 20.71
N PRO A 121 -44.47 -5.00 20.54
CA PRO A 121 -43.86 -3.93 19.72
C PRO A 121 -43.91 -2.48 20.30
N ALA A 122 -43.40 -1.53 19.49
CA ALA A 122 -43.90 -0.15 19.25
C ALA A 122 -43.29 1.08 19.97
N ALA A 123 -43.18 2.16 19.16
CA ALA A 123 -43.06 3.60 19.45
C ALA A 123 -41.73 4.10 20.05
N ASP A 124 -41.26 5.33 19.86
CA ASP A 124 -41.47 6.45 18.94
C ASP A 124 -40.39 7.49 19.37
N GLN A 125 -40.03 8.41 18.47
CA GLN A 125 -39.34 9.69 18.73
C GLN A 125 -37.86 9.73 19.20
N GLY A 126 -37.01 10.38 18.39
CA GLY A 126 -35.77 11.02 18.86
C GLY A 126 -34.63 11.17 17.83
N HIS A 127 -34.71 12.17 16.94
CA HIS A 127 -33.55 12.70 16.18
C HIS A 127 -32.48 13.33 17.14
N PRO A 128 -31.22 13.64 16.74
CA PRO A 128 -30.62 13.61 15.40
C PRO A 128 -29.26 12.87 15.28
N LEU A 129 -28.94 12.43 14.05
CA LEU A 129 -27.66 11.86 13.66
C LEU A 129 -26.52 12.88 13.78
N ARG A 130 -25.76 12.82 14.89
CA ARG A 130 -24.43 13.42 14.97
C ARG A 130 -23.42 12.52 14.26
N ARG A 131 -22.94 13.03 13.12
CA ARG A 131 -21.66 12.69 12.47
C ARG A 131 -20.58 12.39 13.51
N ARG A 132 -20.08 11.15 13.55
CA ARG A 132 -18.74 10.88 14.09
C ARG A 132 -17.77 10.83 12.92
N ARG A 133 -16.99 11.91 12.83
CA ARG A 133 -15.74 11.99 12.07
C ARG A 133 -14.87 10.79 12.43
N CYS A 134 -14.37 10.12 11.40
CA CYS A 134 -13.06 9.47 11.46
C CYS A 134 -12.04 10.58 11.72
N VAL A 135 -11.48 10.62 12.92
CA VAL A 135 -10.27 11.40 13.23
C VAL A 135 -9.17 10.39 13.48
N ALA A 136 -8.06 10.64 12.77
CA ALA A 136 -6.82 9.89 12.76
C ALA A 136 -6.36 9.44 14.15
N CYS A 137 -6.01 8.16 14.26
CA CYS A 137 -5.04 7.72 15.26
C CYS A 137 -3.64 8.09 14.74
N PRO A 138 -2.84 8.85 15.50
CA PRO A 138 -1.41 8.97 15.25
C PRO A 138 -0.75 7.64 15.61
N SER A 139 0.18 7.19 14.79
CA SER A 139 1.16 6.18 15.21
C SER A 139 1.96 6.75 16.38
N PRO A 140 2.34 5.91 17.35
CA PRO A 140 3.60 5.19 17.17
C PRO A 140 3.45 3.68 17.44
N ALA A 141 4.21 2.89 16.70
CA ALA A 141 4.59 1.54 17.13
C ALA A 141 5.24 1.66 18.53
N PRO A 142 4.93 0.76 19.49
CA PRO A 142 5.48 -0.59 19.43
C PRO A 142 4.51 -1.66 19.96
N ALA A 143 4.24 -2.71 19.18
CA ALA A 143 3.58 -3.91 19.70
C ALA A 143 3.89 -5.13 18.82
N LEU A 144 5.17 -5.46 18.72
CA LEU A 144 5.61 -6.83 18.46
C LEU A 144 6.48 -7.27 19.65
N THR A 145 5.91 -7.29 20.84
CA THR A 145 6.48 -8.05 21.96
C THR A 145 5.48 -8.07 23.11
N GLU A 146 4.65 -9.11 23.16
CA GLU A 146 4.20 -9.70 24.43
C GLU A 146 3.56 -11.08 24.17
N CYS A 147 4.42 -11.98 23.73
CA CYS A 147 4.37 -13.41 24.06
C CYS A 147 5.84 -13.80 24.20
N GLY A 148 6.23 -14.35 25.36
CA GLY A 148 7.63 -14.60 25.75
C GLY A 148 8.37 -15.62 24.88
N TRP A 149 8.62 -15.28 23.63
CA TRP A 149 9.53 -15.95 22.71
C TRP A 149 10.67 -14.99 22.44
N ALA A 150 11.89 -15.38 22.78
CA ALA A 150 13.10 -14.61 22.47
C ALA A 150 13.14 -14.25 20.98
N ASP A 151 13.70 -13.08 20.65
CA ASP A 151 13.95 -12.70 19.26
C ASP A 151 14.64 -13.86 18.53
N PRO A 152 14.17 -14.25 17.33
CA PRO A 152 14.73 -15.38 16.63
C PRO A 152 16.22 -15.13 16.36
N LEU A 153 17.05 -16.10 16.74
CA LEU A 153 18.50 -15.97 16.62
C LEU A 153 18.87 -15.57 15.17
N PRO A 154 19.64 -14.50 14.94
CA PRO A 154 19.94 -13.99 13.59
C PRO A 154 20.50 -15.06 12.64
N GLU A 155 21.23 -16.03 13.18
CA GLU A 155 21.76 -17.19 12.47
C GLU A 155 20.65 -18.10 11.91
N LEU A 156 19.60 -18.37 12.68
CA LEU A 156 18.48 -19.22 12.24
C LEU A 156 17.71 -18.54 11.11
N VAL A 157 17.52 -17.22 11.18
CA VAL A 157 16.91 -16.43 10.10
C VAL A 157 17.78 -16.46 8.84
N ALA A 158 19.11 -16.41 8.99
CA ALA A 158 20.02 -16.52 7.86
C ALA A 158 20.01 -17.90 7.21
N GLN A 159 19.98 -18.98 7.99
CA GLN A 159 19.86 -20.34 7.48
C GLN A 159 18.53 -20.55 6.75
N LEU A 160 17.42 -20.08 7.32
CA LEU A 160 16.09 -20.15 6.72
C LEU A 160 16.05 -19.41 5.37
N ALA A 161 16.54 -18.16 5.35
CA ALA A 161 16.55 -17.33 4.15
C ALA A 161 17.41 -17.96 3.04
N THR A 162 18.61 -18.45 3.40
CA THR A 162 19.52 -19.09 2.44
C THR A 162 18.87 -20.32 1.80
N GLU A 163 18.27 -21.20 2.60
CA GLU A 163 17.60 -22.37 2.06
C GLU A 163 16.35 -21.99 1.22
N THR A 164 15.64 -20.92 1.61
CA THR A 164 14.49 -20.40 0.86
C THR A 164 14.88 -19.98 -0.56
N TYR A 165 16.07 -19.37 -0.70
CA TYR A 165 16.62 -18.98 -2.01
C TYR A 165 17.11 -20.20 -2.81
N ASN A 166 17.77 -21.16 -2.15
CA ASN A 166 18.30 -22.35 -2.82
C ASN A 166 17.21 -23.29 -3.38
N THR A 167 16.02 -23.29 -2.76
CA THR A 167 14.92 -24.19 -3.08
C THR A 167 13.83 -23.56 -3.93
N ASP A 168 13.98 -22.29 -4.32
CA ASP A 168 12.98 -21.51 -5.06
C ASP A 168 11.61 -21.45 -4.37
N LEU A 169 11.63 -21.54 -3.04
CA LEU A 169 10.42 -21.63 -2.26
C LEU A 169 9.52 -20.41 -2.50
N LEU A 170 10.07 -19.19 -2.65
CA LEU A 170 9.27 -18.00 -2.94
C LEU A 170 8.46 -18.16 -4.23
N PHE A 171 9.07 -18.67 -5.30
CA PHE A 171 8.33 -18.89 -6.55
C PHE A 171 7.20 -19.90 -6.35
N HIS A 172 7.48 -21.04 -5.71
CA HIS A 172 6.47 -22.06 -5.43
C HIS A 172 5.33 -21.53 -4.52
N LEU A 173 5.64 -20.71 -3.52
CA LEU A 173 4.64 -20.13 -2.63
C LEU A 173 3.68 -19.21 -3.37
N VAL A 174 4.18 -18.35 -4.27
CA VAL A 174 3.32 -17.41 -5.01
C VAL A 174 2.50 -18.11 -6.08
N THR A 175 3.06 -19.08 -6.81
CA THR A 175 2.32 -19.77 -7.88
C THR A 175 1.24 -20.71 -7.35
N HIS A 176 1.45 -21.31 -6.16
CA HIS A 176 0.50 -22.26 -5.56
C HIS A 176 -0.31 -21.64 -4.43
N ILE A 177 -0.29 -20.31 -4.24
CA ILE A 177 -0.94 -19.63 -3.12
C ILE A 177 -2.44 -19.97 -2.99
N ALA A 178 -3.12 -20.25 -4.11
CA ALA A 178 -4.52 -20.66 -4.13
C ALA A 178 -4.79 -21.99 -3.40
N GLN A 179 -3.81 -22.87 -3.31
CA GLN A 179 -3.95 -24.18 -2.63
C GLN A 179 -3.88 -24.09 -1.11
N PHE A 180 -3.39 -22.97 -0.58
CA PHE A 180 -3.30 -22.73 0.86
C PHE A 180 -4.65 -22.34 1.45
N GLU A 181 -4.87 -22.69 2.71
CA GLU A 181 -6.02 -22.21 3.48
C GLU A 181 -5.91 -20.69 3.73
N PHE A 182 -7.04 -20.05 3.99
CA PHE A 182 -7.15 -18.59 4.11
C PHE A 182 -6.10 -17.96 5.03
N GLU A 183 -5.89 -18.53 6.23
CA GLU A 183 -4.91 -17.99 7.17
C GLU A 183 -3.46 -18.26 6.71
N ALA A 184 -3.21 -19.43 6.12
CA ALA A 184 -1.90 -19.75 5.58
C ALA A 184 -1.51 -18.83 4.39
N ARG A 185 -2.48 -18.36 3.59
CA ARG A 185 -2.22 -17.34 2.55
C ARG A 185 -1.69 -16.03 3.16
N LYS A 186 -2.18 -15.63 4.34
CA LYS A 186 -1.68 -14.44 5.05
C LYS A 186 -0.27 -14.66 5.58
N ASP A 187 0.02 -15.86 6.11
CA ASP A 187 1.36 -16.21 6.56
C ASP A 187 2.37 -16.15 5.40
N VAL A 188 1.99 -16.60 4.20
CA VAL A 188 2.82 -16.46 2.99
C VAL A 188 3.14 -14.99 2.70
N VAL A 189 2.14 -14.11 2.70
CA VAL A 189 2.35 -12.66 2.51
C VAL A 189 3.33 -12.10 3.54
N GLN A 190 3.19 -12.49 4.81
CA GLN A 190 4.08 -12.04 5.88
C GLN A 190 5.52 -12.54 5.69
N ILE A 191 5.70 -13.81 5.30
CA ILE A 191 7.02 -14.40 5.02
C ILE A 191 7.70 -13.61 3.90
N PHE A 192 7.01 -13.36 2.79
CA PHE A 192 7.52 -12.55 1.69
C PHE A 192 7.95 -11.16 2.16
N ASN A 193 7.08 -10.46 2.88
CA ASN A 193 7.35 -9.09 3.30
C ASN A 193 8.52 -9.00 4.28
N ASN A 194 8.63 -9.97 5.21
CA ASN A 194 9.75 -10.04 6.15
C ASN A 194 11.08 -10.32 5.43
N LEU A 195 11.08 -11.25 4.46
CA LEU A 195 12.28 -11.56 3.68
C LEU A 195 12.68 -10.40 2.76
N LEU A 196 11.74 -9.71 2.12
CA LEU A 196 12.01 -8.54 1.27
C LEU A 196 12.63 -7.38 2.05
N ARG A 197 12.22 -7.19 3.31
CA ARG A 197 12.76 -6.14 4.20
C ARG A 197 14.08 -6.53 4.85
N ARG A 198 14.46 -7.81 4.82
CA ARG A 198 15.70 -8.30 5.43
C ARG A 198 16.92 -7.65 4.77
N GLN A 199 17.81 -7.13 5.60
CA GLN A 199 19.06 -6.49 5.21
C GLN A 199 20.25 -7.18 5.86
N ILE A 200 21.36 -7.27 5.12
CA ILE A 200 22.67 -7.67 5.63
C ILE A 200 23.65 -6.56 5.25
N GLY A 201 24.02 -5.74 6.23
CA GLY A 201 24.71 -4.47 5.94
C GLY A 201 23.84 -3.57 5.08
N THR A 202 24.36 -3.16 3.92
CA THR A 202 23.63 -2.34 2.93
C THR A 202 22.92 -3.17 1.85
N ARG A 203 23.06 -4.49 1.89
CA ARG A 203 22.51 -5.39 0.87
C ARG A 203 21.14 -5.92 1.27
N HIS A 204 20.33 -6.19 0.25
CA HIS A 204 19.01 -6.80 0.38
C HIS A 204 19.02 -8.17 -0.33
N PRO A 205 19.40 -9.27 0.35
CA PRO A 205 19.62 -10.56 -0.31
C PRO A 205 18.40 -11.09 -1.05
N THR A 206 17.20 -10.89 -0.50
CA THR A 206 15.95 -11.33 -1.15
C THR A 206 15.66 -10.53 -2.43
N VAL A 207 15.97 -9.24 -2.43
CA VAL A 207 15.80 -8.37 -3.60
C VAL A 207 16.75 -8.81 -4.71
N GLU A 208 18.01 -9.07 -4.36
CA GLU A 208 19.03 -9.58 -5.30
C GLU A 208 18.65 -10.97 -5.85
N TYR A 209 18.12 -11.85 -5.01
CA TYR A 209 17.60 -13.16 -5.43
C TYR A 209 16.44 -13.03 -6.43
N ILE A 210 15.43 -12.21 -6.13
CA ILE A 210 14.29 -12.00 -7.04
C ILE A 210 14.73 -11.27 -8.32
N ALA A 211 15.72 -10.39 -8.23
CA ALA A 211 16.30 -9.77 -9.40
C ALA A 211 17.04 -10.76 -10.32
N GLY A 212 17.45 -11.93 -9.81
CA GLY A 212 17.92 -13.05 -10.63
C GLY A 212 16.81 -13.98 -11.14
N LYS A 213 15.59 -13.88 -10.57
CA LYS A 213 14.44 -14.76 -10.86
C LYS A 213 13.17 -13.94 -11.05
N HIS A 214 13.10 -13.24 -12.19
CA HIS A 214 12.03 -12.29 -12.51
C HIS A 214 10.62 -12.91 -12.48
N ASP A 215 10.51 -14.22 -12.72
CA ASP A 215 9.24 -14.95 -12.74
C ASP A 215 8.45 -14.82 -11.43
N VAL A 216 9.12 -14.57 -10.29
CA VAL A 216 8.44 -14.32 -9.01
C VAL A 216 7.62 -13.02 -9.08
N VAL A 217 8.15 -11.96 -9.70
CA VAL A 217 7.45 -10.68 -9.88
C VAL A 217 6.24 -10.86 -10.79
N PHE A 218 6.41 -11.58 -11.89
CA PHE A 218 5.35 -11.82 -12.86
C PHE A 218 4.27 -12.77 -12.34
N ALA A 219 4.63 -13.77 -11.54
CA ALA A 219 3.67 -14.65 -10.87
C ALA A 219 2.82 -13.87 -9.85
N ALA A 220 3.41 -12.94 -9.10
CA ALA A 220 2.64 -12.09 -8.19
C ALA A 220 1.66 -11.18 -8.94
N LEU A 221 2.06 -10.63 -10.09
CA LEU A 221 1.17 -9.85 -10.96
C LEU A 221 0.05 -10.71 -11.55
N ALA A 222 0.39 -11.89 -12.09
CA ALA A 222 -0.59 -12.81 -12.66
C ALA A 222 -1.60 -13.32 -11.63
N GLY A 223 -1.30 -13.22 -10.33
CA GLY A 223 -2.24 -13.51 -9.25
C GLY A 223 -3.54 -12.70 -9.32
N TYR A 224 -3.57 -11.55 -10.00
CA TYR A 224 -4.81 -10.82 -10.27
C TYR A 224 -5.82 -11.57 -11.16
N GLU A 225 -5.38 -12.61 -11.87
CA GLU A 225 -6.25 -13.49 -12.67
C GLU A 225 -7.08 -14.44 -11.80
N ASN A 226 -6.70 -14.61 -10.53
CA ASN A 226 -7.42 -15.45 -9.57
C ASN A 226 -7.97 -14.60 -8.41
N GLU A 227 -9.29 -14.39 -8.41
CA GLU A 227 -9.97 -13.54 -7.43
C GLU A 227 -9.76 -13.96 -5.98
N GLU A 228 -9.58 -15.25 -5.69
CA GLU A 228 -9.41 -15.75 -4.32
C GLU A 228 -8.10 -15.32 -3.67
N VAL A 229 -7.08 -15.01 -4.47
CA VAL A 229 -5.72 -14.73 -4.00
C VAL A 229 -5.16 -13.40 -4.49
N ALA A 230 -5.86 -12.73 -5.40
CA ALA A 230 -5.47 -11.46 -5.99
C ALA A 230 -5.02 -10.41 -4.95
N LEU A 231 -5.72 -10.29 -3.82
CA LEU A 231 -5.33 -9.34 -2.77
C LEU A 231 -4.08 -9.79 -1.99
N ASN A 232 -3.86 -11.09 -1.84
CA ASN A 232 -2.64 -11.60 -1.21
C ASN A 232 -1.43 -11.37 -2.12
N THR A 233 -1.54 -11.72 -3.40
CA THR A 233 -0.45 -11.52 -4.36
C THR A 233 -0.22 -10.03 -4.65
N GLY A 234 -1.27 -9.22 -4.65
CA GLY A 234 -1.21 -7.76 -4.73
C GLY A 234 -0.44 -7.12 -3.57
N MET A 235 -0.62 -7.61 -2.34
CA MET A 235 0.19 -7.17 -1.19
C MET A 235 1.67 -7.53 -1.32
N ILE A 236 1.97 -8.73 -1.83
CA ILE A 236 3.36 -9.17 -2.09
C ILE A 236 3.99 -8.30 -3.19
N LEU A 237 3.26 -8.09 -4.29
CA LEU A 237 3.68 -7.24 -5.39
C LEU A 237 3.99 -5.83 -4.91
N LYS A 238 3.10 -5.24 -4.11
CA LYS A 238 3.28 -3.91 -3.54
C LYS A 238 4.58 -3.77 -2.74
N GLU A 239 4.94 -4.77 -1.95
CA GLU A 239 6.20 -4.76 -1.21
C GLU A 239 7.41 -4.86 -2.14
N MET A 240 7.35 -5.68 -3.19
CA MET A 240 8.42 -5.75 -4.20
C MET A 240 8.65 -4.40 -4.90
N LEU A 241 7.56 -3.71 -5.28
CA LEU A 241 7.60 -2.42 -5.96
C LEU A 241 8.24 -1.30 -5.14
N LYS A 242 8.41 -1.47 -3.81
CA LYS A 242 9.15 -0.51 -2.98
C LYS A 242 10.62 -0.41 -3.33
N THR A 243 11.17 -1.43 -3.97
CA THR A 243 12.58 -1.50 -4.37
C THR A 243 12.71 -1.16 -5.85
N GLU A 244 13.65 -0.27 -6.20
CA GLU A 244 13.80 0.21 -7.58
C GLU A 244 14.13 -0.94 -8.54
N GLN A 245 15.00 -1.86 -8.12
CA GLN A 245 15.42 -3.00 -8.94
C GLN A 245 14.26 -3.90 -9.37
N LEU A 246 13.34 -4.23 -8.46
CA LEU A 246 12.19 -5.08 -8.78
C LEU A 246 11.08 -4.32 -9.52
N ALA A 247 10.86 -3.05 -9.15
CA ALA A 247 9.94 -2.19 -9.90
C ALA A 247 10.39 -2.02 -11.35
N LYS A 248 11.69 -1.93 -11.61
CA LYS A 248 12.26 -1.86 -12.97
C LYS A 248 11.92 -3.10 -13.80
N ILE A 249 12.04 -4.29 -13.22
CA ILE A 249 11.71 -5.56 -13.90
C ILE A 249 10.26 -5.55 -14.38
N LEU A 250 9.33 -5.09 -13.53
CA LEU A 250 7.93 -5.00 -13.93
C LEU A 250 7.72 -3.90 -14.99
N LEU A 251 8.13 -2.67 -14.70
CA LEU A 251 7.85 -1.49 -15.54
C LEU A 251 8.38 -1.65 -16.97
N TYR A 252 9.58 -2.23 -17.13
CA TYR A 252 10.22 -2.43 -18.44
C TYR A 252 9.76 -3.70 -19.16
N SER A 253 8.87 -4.50 -18.55
CA SER A 253 8.31 -5.71 -19.19
C SER A 253 7.02 -5.42 -19.96
N ASP A 254 6.69 -6.26 -20.94
CA ASP A 254 5.38 -6.21 -21.59
C ASP A 254 4.23 -6.53 -20.63
N LYS A 255 4.49 -7.26 -19.55
CA LYS A 255 3.50 -7.61 -18.53
C LYS A 255 2.98 -6.39 -17.77
N PHE A 256 3.71 -5.27 -17.74
CA PHE A 256 3.22 -4.01 -17.21
C PHE A 256 1.88 -3.59 -17.83
N TYR A 257 1.71 -3.85 -19.13
CA TYR A 257 0.48 -3.50 -19.86
C TYR A 257 -0.70 -4.44 -19.59
N ASN A 258 -0.55 -5.41 -18.67
CA ASN A 258 -1.68 -6.18 -18.15
C ASN A 258 -2.49 -5.41 -17.10
N PHE A 259 -1.90 -4.40 -16.43
CA PHE A 259 -2.60 -3.61 -15.41
C PHE A 259 -3.94 -3.04 -15.89
N PRO A 260 -4.05 -2.38 -17.06
CA PRO A 260 -5.32 -1.88 -17.55
C PRO A 260 -6.41 -2.96 -17.65
N ASN A 261 -6.05 -4.16 -18.09
CA ASN A 261 -6.99 -5.28 -18.15
C ASN A 261 -7.46 -5.66 -16.73
N TYR A 262 -6.53 -5.89 -15.80
CA TYR A 262 -6.90 -6.23 -14.42
C TYR A 262 -7.74 -5.15 -13.75
N ILE A 263 -7.46 -3.87 -14.02
CA ILE A 263 -8.22 -2.74 -13.47
C ILE A 263 -9.66 -2.71 -14.02
N GLU A 264 -9.88 -3.04 -15.29
CA GLU A 264 -11.19 -2.95 -15.93
C GLU A 264 -12.04 -4.22 -15.77
N THR A 265 -11.43 -5.40 -15.65
CA THR A 265 -12.16 -6.68 -15.70
C THR A 265 -12.39 -7.35 -14.35
N THR A 266 -11.72 -6.91 -13.28
CA THR A 266 -11.82 -7.55 -11.95
C THR A 266 -12.82 -6.85 -11.02
N THR A 267 -13.15 -7.50 -9.90
CA THR A 267 -14.03 -6.93 -8.87
C THR A 267 -13.47 -5.63 -8.29
N PHE A 268 -14.34 -4.78 -7.74
CA PHE A 268 -13.98 -3.44 -7.26
C PHE A 268 -12.76 -3.41 -6.32
N GLY A 269 -12.69 -4.34 -5.36
CA GLY A 269 -11.57 -4.41 -4.41
C GLY A 269 -10.25 -4.74 -5.10
N ILE A 270 -10.28 -5.70 -6.03
CA ILE A 270 -9.11 -6.13 -6.80
C ILE A 270 -8.67 -5.04 -7.77
N SER A 271 -9.61 -4.42 -8.49
CA SER A 271 -9.37 -3.30 -9.39
C SER A 271 -8.68 -2.13 -8.66
N CYS A 272 -9.15 -1.76 -7.47
CA CYS A 272 -8.53 -0.72 -6.65
C CYS A 272 -7.09 -1.07 -6.23
N ASP A 273 -6.84 -2.33 -5.86
CA ASP A 273 -5.49 -2.79 -5.49
C ASP A 273 -4.55 -2.83 -6.70
N ALA A 274 -5.01 -3.34 -7.84
CA ALA A 274 -4.28 -3.32 -9.11
C ALA A 274 -3.93 -1.89 -9.54
N PHE A 275 -4.88 -0.96 -9.44
CA PHE A 275 -4.63 0.46 -9.71
C PHE A 275 -3.61 1.05 -8.74
N ALA A 276 -3.67 0.70 -7.46
CA ALA A 276 -2.70 1.15 -6.46
C ALA A 276 -1.28 0.67 -6.78
N ASN A 277 -1.12 -0.57 -7.25
CA ASN A 277 0.18 -1.11 -7.67
C ASN A 277 0.67 -0.53 -9.01
N LEU A 278 -0.23 -0.25 -9.96
CA LEU A 278 0.10 0.53 -11.17
C LEU A 278 0.64 1.91 -10.78
N LYS A 279 -0.07 2.61 -9.90
CA LYS A 279 0.35 3.92 -9.37
C LYS A 279 1.71 3.83 -8.67
N GLU A 280 1.89 2.88 -7.76
CA GLU A 280 3.14 2.70 -7.03
C GLU A 280 4.34 2.54 -7.98
N THR A 281 4.16 1.73 -9.03
CA THR A 281 5.16 1.51 -10.09
C THR A 281 5.53 2.80 -10.81
N LEU A 282 4.54 3.69 -11.03
CA LEU A 282 4.69 4.94 -11.79
C LEU A 282 5.09 6.16 -10.95
N THR A 283 5.02 6.12 -9.62
CA THR A 283 5.25 7.32 -8.81
C THR A 283 6.36 7.20 -7.77
N ARG A 284 6.80 5.98 -7.44
CA ARG A 284 7.81 5.80 -6.38
C ARG A 284 9.22 6.19 -6.84
N HIS A 285 9.71 5.56 -7.91
CA HIS A 285 11.11 5.68 -8.35
C HIS A 285 11.25 6.70 -9.48
N LYS A 286 11.12 7.98 -9.12
CA LYS A 286 10.92 9.09 -10.08
C LYS A 286 11.92 9.14 -11.23
N PRO A 287 13.25 9.02 -11.02
CA PRO A 287 14.21 9.07 -12.13
C PRO A 287 14.04 7.92 -13.14
N MET A 288 13.86 6.70 -12.63
CA MET A 288 13.63 5.51 -13.45
C MET A 288 12.33 5.60 -14.25
N VAL A 289 11.26 6.08 -13.62
CA VAL A 289 9.96 6.25 -14.28
C VAL A 289 10.05 7.33 -15.36
N ALA A 290 10.68 8.47 -15.06
CA ALA A 290 10.85 9.55 -16.03
C ALA A 290 11.58 9.07 -17.29
N GLU A 291 12.67 8.31 -17.12
CA GLU A 291 13.39 7.69 -18.23
C GLU A 291 12.50 6.74 -19.05
N TYR A 292 11.73 5.88 -18.36
CA TYR A 292 10.82 4.94 -19.03
C TYR A 292 9.73 5.66 -19.83
N LEU A 293 9.08 6.66 -19.23
CA LEU A 293 7.98 7.41 -19.83
C LEU A 293 8.45 8.22 -21.04
N ASP A 294 9.66 8.78 -21.00
CA ASP A 294 10.23 9.52 -22.12
C ASP A 294 10.50 8.60 -23.31
N LYS A 295 11.11 7.43 -23.06
CA LYS A 295 11.45 6.43 -24.09
C LYS A 295 10.22 5.71 -24.66
N ASN A 296 9.20 5.45 -23.85
CA ASN A 296 8.02 4.65 -24.23
C ASN A 296 6.74 5.49 -24.34
N TYR A 297 6.89 6.80 -24.54
CA TYR A 297 5.82 7.79 -24.46
C TYR A 297 4.55 7.38 -25.21
N ASP A 298 4.67 7.06 -26.50
CA ASP A 298 3.49 6.81 -27.34
C ASP A 298 2.73 5.55 -26.91
N ARG A 299 3.45 4.45 -26.65
CA ARG A 299 2.84 3.20 -26.17
C ARG A 299 2.21 3.37 -24.79
N PHE A 300 2.90 4.05 -23.87
CA PHE A 300 2.39 4.31 -22.53
C PHE A 300 1.11 5.16 -22.58
N PHE A 301 1.14 6.34 -23.22
CA PHE A 301 -0.02 7.23 -23.21
C PHE A 301 -1.18 6.71 -24.05
N ALA A 302 -0.94 5.94 -25.12
CA ALA A 302 -2.01 5.23 -25.82
C ALA A 302 -2.75 4.26 -24.88
N SER A 303 -2.00 3.46 -24.12
CA SER A 303 -2.58 2.54 -23.13
C SER A 303 -3.22 3.28 -21.96
N PHE A 304 -2.60 4.33 -21.42
CA PHE A 304 -3.11 5.05 -20.25
C PHE A 304 -4.38 5.86 -20.57
N THR A 305 -4.52 6.30 -21.83
CA THR A 305 -5.71 7.00 -22.31
C THR A 305 -6.96 6.13 -22.25
N THR A 306 -6.84 4.81 -22.41
CA THR A 306 -8.00 3.89 -22.28
C THR A 306 -8.58 3.94 -20.86
N LEU A 307 -7.73 4.07 -19.83
CA LEU A 307 -8.15 4.20 -18.44
C LEU A 307 -8.77 5.59 -18.14
N ILE A 308 -8.22 6.66 -18.72
CA ILE A 308 -8.80 8.01 -18.61
C ILE A 308 -10.19 8.06 -19.23
N LEU A 309 -10.41 7.34 -20.34
CA LEU A 309 -11.68 7.31 -21.04
C LEU A 309 -12.61 6.19 -20.57
N SER A 310 -12.23 5.45 -19.53
CA SER A 310 -12.99 4.31 -18.99
C SER A 310 -14.45 4.65 -18.69
N GLY A 311 -15.34 3.66 -18.90
CA GLY A 311 -16.73 3.74 -18.46
C GLY A 311 -16.87 3.70 -16.93
N ASN A 312 -15.89 3.13 -16.23
CA ASN A 312 -15.86 3.05 -14.78
C ASN A 312 -15.50 4.40 -14.17
N TYR A 313 -16.39 4.96 -13.34
CA TYR A 313 -16.19 6.25 -12.69
C TYR A 313 -14.90 6.30 -11.85
N VAL A 314 -14.62 5.26 -11.07
CA VAL A 314 -13.47 5.22 -10.16
C VAL A 314 -12.18 5.14 -10.97
N THR A 315 -12.11 4.25 -11.97
CA THR A 315 -10.94 4.15 -12.85
C THR A 315 -10.67 5.45 -13.59
N LYS A 316 -11.70 6.04 -14.21
CA LYS A 316 -11.59 7.33 -14.91
C LYS A 316 -11.05 8.42 -14.00
N ARG A 317 -11.65 8.59 -12.81
CA ARG A 317 -11.24 9.63 -11.87
C ARG A 317 -9.81 9.41 -11.37
N GLN A 318 -9.46 8.20 -10.95
CA GLN A 318 -8.11 7.92 -10.43
C GLN A 318 -7.04 8.03 -11.51
N SER A 319 -7.36 7.66 -12.76
CA SER A 319 -6.45 7.82 -13.90
C SER A 319 -6.17 9.27 -14.21
N LEU A 320 -7.18 10.14 -14.17
CA LEU A 320 -7.00 11.59 -14.34
C LEU A 320 -6.17 12.20 -13.21
N LYS A 321 -6.45 11.80 -11.97
CA LYS A 321 -5.65 12.24 -10.83
C LYS A 321 -4.18 11.84 -10.98
N LEU A 322 -3.93 10.57 -11.35
CA LEU A 322 -2.57 10.06 -11.60
C LEU A 322 -1.90 10.76 -12.78
N LEU A 323 -2.64 11.08 -13.85
CA LEU A 323 -2.11 11.88 -14.95
C LEU A 323 -1.58 13.23 -14.44
N GLY A 324 -2.38 13.92 -13.62
CA GLY A 324 -1.96 15.17 -12.99
C GLY A 324 -0.67 14.99 -12.18
N GLU A 325 -0.62 13.98 -11.31
CA GLU A 325 0.58 13.68 -10.51
C GLU A 325 1.82 13.41 -11.38
N ILE A 326 1.69 12.66 -12.48
CA ILE A 326 2.79 12.37 -13.42
C ILE A 326 3.28 13.66 -14.10
N LEU A 327 2.37 14.49 -14.62
CA LEU A 327 2.72 15.69 -15.39
C LEU A 327 3.31 16.80 -14.52
N LEU A 328 2.90 16.88 -13.25
CA LEU A 328 3.37 17.91 -12.32
C LEU A 328 4.70 17.52 -11.64
N ASP A 329 5.17 16.28 -11.79
CA ASP A 329 6.45 15.87 -11.23
C ASP A 329 7.62 16.48 -12.00
N ARG A 330 8.54 17.12 -11.26
CA ARG A 330 9.75 17.75 -11.82
C ARG A 330 10.62 16.79 -12.64
N ALA A 331 10.65 15.50 -12.31
CA ALA A 331 11.44 14.51 -13.04
C ALA A 331 10.87 14.26 -14.45
N ASN A 332 9.56 14.47 -14.63
CA ASN A 332 8.83 14.22 -15.86
C ASN A 332 8.72 15.47 -16.75
N PHE A 333 9.62 16.45 -16.62
CA PHE A 333 9.54 17.71 -17.36
C PHE A 333 9.50 17.52 -18.89
N SER A 334 10.30 16.60 -19.44
CA SER A 334 10.29 16.30 -20.89
C SER A 334 8.96 15.70 -21.32
N VAL A 335 8.48 14.71 -20.57
CA VAL A 335 7.20 14.01 -20.77
C VAL A 335 6.04 15.01 -20.73
N MET A 336 6.00 15.86 -19.70
CA MET A 336 4.99 16.90 -19.55
C MET A 336 5.01 17.89 -20.73
N THR A 337 6.19 18.35 -21.14
CA THR A 337 6.34 19.28 -22.27
C THR A 337 5.80 18.67 -23.57
N ARG A 338 6.07 17.38 -23.81
CA ARG A 338 5.51 16.64 -24.95
C ARG A 338 4.00 16.48 -24.84
N TYR A 339 3.48 16.20 -23.64
CA TYR A 339 2.04 16.02 -23.41
C TYR A 339 1.22 17.26 -23.67
N ILE A 340 1.69 18.42 -23.18
CA ILE A 340 0.97 19.69 -23.32
C ILE A 340 1.10 20.33 -24.71
N ALA A 341 1.94 19.75 -25.59
CA ALA A 341 2.07 20.18 -26.98
C ALA A 341 1.05 19.53 -27.94
N SER A 342 0.33 18.51 -27.47
CA SER A 342 -0.65 17.76 -28.27
C SER A 342 -2.05 18.41 -28.26
N GLU A 343 -2.59 18.72 -29.44
CA GLU A 343 -3.96 19.22 -29.58
C GLU A 343 -5.00 18.20 -29.09
N ALA A 344 -4.77 16.91 -29.35
CA ALA A 344 -5.70 15.85 -28.96
C ALA A 344 -5.84 15.79 -27.43
N ASN A 345 -4.72 15.94 -26.71
CA ASN A 345 -4.73 15.96 -25.26
C ASN A 345 -5.45 17.19 -24.71
N LEU A 346 -5.22 18.38 -25.29
CA LEU A 346 -5.95 19.59 -24.88
C LEU A 346 -7.46 19.42 -25.09
N LYS A 347 -7.88 18.97 -26.28
CA LYS A 347 -9.30 18.75 -26.62
C LYS A 347 -9.94 17.74 -25.66
N MET A 348 -9.23 16.66 -25.33
CA MET A 348 -9.68 15.66 -24.35
C MET A 348 -9.90 16.30 -22.98
N MET A 349 -8.94 17.07 -22.46
CA MET A 349 -9.09 17.74 -21.16
C MET A 349 -10.22 18.76 -21.16
N MET A 350 -10.37 19.55 -22.22
CA MET A 350 -11.48 20.50 -22.36
C MET A 350 -12.85 19.82 -22.40
N ASN A 351 -12.96 18.63 -22.99
CA ASN A 351 -14.19 17.84 -22.95
C ASN A 351 -14.47 17.29 -21.54
N LEU A 352 -13.44 16.83 -20.82
CA LEU A 352 -13.57 16.32 -19.47
C LEU A 352 -13.91 17.40 -18.43
N LEU A 353 -13.57 18.67 -18.67
CA LEU A 353 -14.08 19.81 -17.89
C LEU A 353 -15.61 19.92 -17.92
N ARG A 354 -16.27 19.30 -18.92
CA ARG A 354 -17.72 19.27 -19.08
C ARG A 354 -18.32 17.90 -18.73
N ASP A 355 -17.56 17.01 -18.10
CA ASP A 355 -18.07 15.70 -17.67
C ASP A 355 -19.24 15.85 -16.70
N LYS A 356 -20.17 14.90 -16.67
CA LYS A 356 -21.31 14.92 -15.74
C LYS A 356 -20.90 14.93 -14.26
N SER A 357 -19.71 14.42 -13.94
CA SER A 357 -19.22 14.34 -12.57
C SER A 357 -18.35 15.54 -12.22
N LYS A 358 -18.81 16.32 -11.24
CA LYS A 358 -18.05 17.40 -10.57
C LYS A 358 -16.62 16.98 -10.16
N ASN A 359 -16.43 15.74 -9.73
CA ASN A 359 -15.10 15.27 -9.35
C ASN A 359 -14.18 15.01 -10.55
N ILE A 360 -14.72 14.51 -11.67
CA ILE A 360 -13.95 14.33 -12.91
C ILE A 360 -13.58 15.69 -13.49
N GLN A 361 -14.51 16.64 -13.52
CA GLN A 361 -14.27 18.02 -13.92
C GLN A 361 -13.10 18.63 -13.14
N PHE A 362 -13.07 18.42 -11.82
CA PHE A 362 -12.03 18.92 -10.93
C PHE A 362 -10.65 18.31 -11.22
N GLU A 363 -10.54 16.99 -11.41
CA GLU A 363 -9.25 16.38 -11.78
C GLU A 363 -8.80 16.82 -13.19
N ALA A 364 -9.74 16.97 -14.14
CA ALA A 364 -9.45 17.46 -15.48
C ALA A 364 -8.95 18.93 -15.46
N PHE A 365 -9.45 19.75 -14.54
CA PHE A 365 -8.95 21.11 -14.32
C PHE A 365 -7.47 21.14 -13.95
N HIS A 366 -7.03 20.24 -13.07
CA HIS A 366 -5.61 20.16 -12.68
C HIS A 366 -4.68 19.73 -13.81
N VAL A 367 -5.17 19.05 -14.84
CA VAL A 367 -4.39 18.78 -16.05
C VAL A 367 -4.50 19.94 -17.04
N PHE A 368 -5.71 20.49 -17.24
CA PHE A 368 -5.95 21.64 -18.12
C PHE A 368 -5.12 22.87 -17.71
N LYS A 369 -4.97 23.13 -16.41
CA LYS A 369 -4.17 24.26 -15.92
C LYS A 369 -2.73 24.23 -16.45
N VAL A 370 -2.14 23.04 -16.65
CA VAL A 370 -0.76 22.88 -17.13
C VAL A 370 -0.62 23.37 -18.57
N PHE A 371 -1.64 23.16 -19.42
CA PHE A 371 -1.66 23.69 -20.79
C PHE A 371 -1.69 25.22 -20.82
N VAL A 372 -2.56 25.82 -20.01
CA VAL A 372 -2.75 27.27 -19.97
C VAL A 372 -1.59 27.97 -19.27
N ALA A 373 -1.01 27.36 -18.23
CA ALA A 373 0.12 27.90 -17.50
C ALA A 373 1.43 27.85 -18.29
N ASN A 374 1.52 27.09 -19.39
CA ASN A 374 2.73 27.01 -20.20
C ASN A 374 3.08 28.40 -20.79
N PRO A 375 4.26 28.99 -20.50
CA PRO A 375 4.65 30.30 -21.04
C PRO A 375 5.02 30.22 -22.53
N LYS A 376 5.43 29.04 -23.02
CA LYS A 376 5.81 28.79 -24.41
C LYS A 376 4.81 27.85 -25.06
N LYS A 377 3.56 28.32 -25.20
CA LYS A 377 2.49 27.54 -25.81
C LYS A 377 2.81 27.30 -27.29
N PRO A 378 2.74 26.05 -27.78
CA PRO A 378 2.82 25.81 -29.22
C PRO A 378 1.69 26.56 -29.95
N PRO A 379 1.93 27.09 -31.17
CA PRO A 379 0.94 27.92 -31.88
C PRO A 379 -0.42 27.25 -32.04
N GLN A 380 -0.44 25.92 -32.25
CA GLN A 380 -1.65 25.11 -32.35
C GLN A 380 -2.48 25.07 -31.05
N ILE A 381 -1.82 25.01 -29.89
CA ILE A 381 -2.44 25.02 -28.58
C ILE A 381 -3.02 26.41 -28.31
N GLU A 382 -2.24 27.44 -28.59
CA GLU A 382 -2.67 28.83 -28.44
C GLU A 382 -3.88 29.16 -29.35
N ALA A 383 -3.88 28.71 -30.59
CA ALA A 383 -4.99 28.89 -31.53
C ALA A 383 -6.29 28.27 -31.01
N ILE A 384 -6.25 27.07 -30.41
CA ILE A 384 -7.42 26.43 -29.80
C ILE A 384 -7.93 27.26 -28.62
N LEU A 385 -7.04 27.72 -27.75
CA LEU A 385 -7.42 28.54 -26.58
C LEU A 385 -8.02 29.90 -27.02
N ARG A 386 -7.42 30.59 -27.99
CA ARG A 386 -7.93 31.84 -28.57
C ARG A 386 -9.31 31.67 -29.18
N ARG A 387 -9.51 30.61 -29.98
CA ARG A 387 -10.81 30.31 -30.62
C ARG A 387 -11.93 30.06 -29.61
N ASN A 388 -11.60 29.56 -28.42
CA ASN A 388 -12.56 29.26 -27.35
C ASN A 388 -12.52 30.26 -26.19
N ARG A 389 -11.79 31.38 -26.34
CA ARG A 389 -11.45 32.31 -25.26
C ARG A 389 -12.68 32.75 -24.47
N ASP A 390 -13.65 33.35 -25.14
CA ASP A 390 -14.81 33.95 -24.47
C ASP A 390 -15.66 32.88 -23.77
N LYS A 391 -15.81 31.70 -24.39
CA LYS A 391 -16.50 30.55 -23.78
C LYS A 391 -15.77 30.01 -22.55
N LEU A 392 -14.43 29.92 -22.61
CA LEU A 392 -13.60 29.48 -21.49
C LEU A 392 -13.67 30.47 -20.33
N LEU A 393 -13.64 31.77 -20.59
CA LEU A 393 -13.73 32.80 -19.55
C LEU A 393 -15.09 32.78 -18.86
N THR A 394 -16.19 32.65 -19.60
CA THR A 394 -17.52 32.50 -19.01
C THR A 394 -17.59 31.20 -18.19
N PHE A 395 -17.11 30.09 -18.75
CA PHE A 395 -17.12 28.79 -18.05
C PHE A 395 -16.33 28.84 -16.73
N LEU A 396 -15.10 29.38 -16.74
CA LEU A 396 -14.23 29.41 -15.56
C LEU A 396 -14.74 30.32 -14.44
N LYS A 397 -15.52 31.37 -14.76
CA LYS A 397 -16.12 32.24 -13.73
C LYS A 397 -17.13 31.50 -12.85
N ASP A 398 -17.87 30.57 -13.44
CA ASP A 398 -18.93 29.81 -12.77
C ASP A 398 -18.46 28.41 -12.31
N PHE A 399 -17.23 28.03 -12.65
CA PHE A 399 -16.69 26.70 -12.39
C PHE A 399 -16.39 26.48 -10.90
N HIS A 400 -17.15 25.57 -10.27
CA HIS A 400 -16.96 25.11 -8.88
C HIS A 400 -16.86 26.23 -7.82
N ASN A 401 -17.68 27.28 -7.93
CA ASN A 401 -17.76 28.35 -6.92
C ASN A 401 -18.29 27.88 -5.55
N ASP A 402 -18.84 26.66 -5.48
CA ASP A 402 -19.31 26.01 -4.27
C ASP A 402 -18.17 25.44 -3.40
N LYS A 403 -16.92 25.45 -3.88
CA LYS A 403 -15.76 24.99 -3.08
C LYS A 403 -15.11 26.14 -2.32
N GLU A 404 -15.07 26.02 -0.99
CA GLU A 404 -14.30 26.89 -0.08
C GLU A 404 -12.81 26.49 -0.07
N ASP A 405 -12.16 26.51 -1.25
CA ASP A 405 -10.74 26.22 -1.42
C ASP A 405 -10.06 27.45 -2.02
N GLU A 406 -9.29 28.15 -1.18
CA GLU A 406 -8.59 29.39 -1.55
C GLU A 406 -7.55 29.14 -2.64
N GLN A 407 -6.79 28.05 -2.54
CA GLN A 407 -5.81 27.67 -3.55
C GLN A 407 -6.48 27.42 -4.91
N PHE A 408 -7.60 26.71 -4.92
CA PHE A 408 -8.35 26.50 -6.16
C PHE A 408 -8.87 27.81 -6.75
N SER A 409 -9.35 28.73 -5.91
CA SER A 409 -9.83 30.04 -6.33
C SER A 409 -8.72 30.88 -6.97
N ASP A 410 -7.52 30.87 -6.38
CA ASP A 410 -6.33 31.52 -6.93
C ASP A 410 -5.89 30.90 -8.25
N GLU A 411 -5.84 29.56 -8.34
CA GLU A 411 -5.51 28.85 -9.58
C GLU A 411 -6.49 29.20 -10.69
N LYS A 412 -7.79 29.24 -10.38
CA LYS A 412 -8.85 29.60 -11.33
C LYS A 412 -8.71 31.06 -11.80
N GLN A 413 -8.47 31.98 -10.88
CA GLN A 413 -8.26 33.39 -11.22
C GLN A 413 -7.01 33.59 -12.07
N PHE A 414 -5.93 32.89 -11.76
CA PHE A 414 -4.72 32.87 -12.58
C PHE A 414 -5.01 32.40 -14.01
N LEU A 415 -5.77 31.31 -14.18
CA LEU A 415 -6.14 30.83 -15.52
C LEU A 415 -7.00 31.84 -16.29
N ILE A 416 -7.93 32.52 -15.62
CA ILE A 416 -8.76 33.57 -16.22
C ILE A 416 -7.87 34.70 -16.77
N VAL A 417 -6.91 35.18 -15.98
CA VAL A 417 -5.97 36.23 -16.41
C VAL A 417 -5.11 35.75 -17.58
N GLN A 418 -4.59 34.52 -17.51
CA GLN A 418 -3.78 33.95 -18.60
C GLN A 418 -4.56 33.83 -19.91
N ILE A 419 -5.83 33.42 -19.86
CA ILE A 419 -6.68 33.28 -21.05
C ILE A 419 -7.12 34.66 -21.60
N GLN A 420 -7.35 35.65 -20.73
CA GLN A 420 -7.62 37.03 -21.16
C GLN A 420 -6.42 37.65 -21.89
N GLY A 421 -5.21 37.33 -21.44
CA GLY A 421 -3.96 37.82 -22.02
C GLY A 421 -3.53 37.10 -23.30
N LEU A 422 -4.29 36.11 -23.79
CA LEU A 422 -4.08 35.51 -25.10
C LEU A 422 -4.43 36.51 -26.18
#